data_AF-A0A0D7AUU7-F1
#
_entry.id   AF-A0A0D7AUU7-F1
#
_cell.length_a   1.000
_cell.length_b   1.000
_cell.length_c   1.000
_cell.angle_alpha   90.00
_cell.angle_beta   90.00
_cell.angle_gamma   90.00
#
_symmetry.space_group_name_H-M   'P 1'
#
loop_
_entity.id
_entity.type
_entity.pdbx_description
1 polymer ?
#
loop_
_entity_poly.entity_id
_entity_poly.type
_entity_poly.pdbx_seq_one_letter_code
_entity_poly.pdbx_strand_id
1 'polypeptide(L)'
;HPTAGHYIRMSESLHARWYRESGGTPENVDDAMDGSGAPDDASLYHPFASKLDWEIARWMVQDGIGHSSFNRLLNIEGVRERLGLSYAHAAGMHQKLDEIPLRAGQWHVRHLTFPDREDEPFTFRFRDVLEAVKALWGDPNLADRIVYKPTRMFTDKAKKNRIVNEMWTGEW
;
A
#
# COMPACT_ATOMS: atom_id res chain seq x y z
N HIS A 1 -48.54 -7.81 18.98
CA HIS A 1 -47.62 -8.62 18.15
C HIS A 1 -46.19 -8.20 18.44
N PRO A 2 -45.34 -9.06 19.01
CA PRO A 2 -43.93 -8.76 19.20
C PRO A 2 -43.16 -9.19 17.94
N THR A 3 -42.59 -8.23 17.21
CA THR A 3 -41.77 -8.52 16.03
C THR A 3 -40.32 -8.64 16.48
N ALA A 4 -39.81 -9.87 16.45
CA ALA A 4 -38.48 -10.26 16.88
C ALA A 4 -37.38 -9.53 16.08
N GLY A 5 -36.39 -8.98 16.78
CA GLY A 5 -35.16 -8.47 16.19
C GLY A 5 -34.33 -9.62 15.62
N HIS A 6 -34.04 -9.57 14.33
CA HIS A 6 -33.14 -10.53 13.69
C HIS A 6 -31.70 -10.13 14.03
N TYR A 7 -31.01 -10.95 14.84
CA TYR A 7 -29.57 -10.81 15.04
C TYR A 7 -28.87 -11.15 13.72
N ILE A 8 -28.26 -10.15 13.09
CA ILE A 8 -27.32 -10.35 11.99
C ILE A 8 -26.02 -10.83 12.63
N ARG A 9 -25.81 -12.15 12.63
CA ARG A 9 -24.53 -12.74 13.00
C ARG A 9 -23.52 -12.31 11.94
N MET A 10 -22.45 -11.63 12.33
CA MET A 10 -21.33 -11.32 11.43
C MET A 10 -20.87 -12.63 10.79
N SER A 11 -20.97 -12.72 9.46
CA SER A 11 -20.32 -13.78 8.70
C SER A 11 -18.81 -13.73 8.94
N GLU A 12 -18.10 -14.81 8.58
CA GLU A 12 -16.63 -14.87 8.54
C GLU A 12 -16.05 -13.49 8.21
N SER A 13 -15.15 -13.00 9.07
CA SER A 13 -14.53 -11.69 8.87
C SER A 13 -13.94 -11.66 7.46
N LEU A 14 -14.10 -10.53 6.79
CA LEU A 14 -13.59 -10.34 5.43
C LEU A 14 -12.09 -10.70 5.36
N HIS A 15 -11.39 -10.52 6.48
CA HIS A 15 -10.02 -10.97 6.75
C HIS A 15 -9.84 -12.50 6.69
N ALA A 16 -10.67 -13.29 7.37
CA ALA A 16 -10.59 -14.77 7.34
C ALA A 16 -10.76 -15.31 5.91
N ARG A 17 -11.63 -14.68 5.12
CA ARG A 17 -11.83 -15.01 3.72
C ARG A 17 -10.63 -14.61 2.85
N TRP A 18 -10.03 -13.46 3.14
CA TRP A 18 -8.82 -12.98 2.46
C TRP A 18 -7.61 -13.90 2.67
N TYR A 19 -7.40 -14.40 3.90
CA TYR A 19 -6.32 -15.34 4.22
C TYR A 19 -6.46 -16.68 3.48
N ARG A 20 -7.70 -17.16 3.31
CA ARG A 20 -8.01 -18.39 2.55
C ARG A 20 -7.69 -18.26 1.07
N GLU A 21 -7.95 -17.09 0.48
CA GLU A 21 -7.72 -16.82 -0.95
C GLU A 21 -6.25 -16.46 -1.27
N SER A 22 -5.48 -16.01 -0.28
CA SER A 22 -4.06 -15.62 -0.44
C SER A 22 -3.05 -16.74 -0.11
N GLY A 23 -3.51 -17.95 0.19
CA GLY A 23 -2.66 -19.15 0.28
C GLY A 23 -1.84 -19.29 1.57
N GLY A 24 -2.19 -18.57 2.64
CA GLY A 24 -1.56 -18.73 3.95
C GLY A 24 -2.04 -20.01 4.67
N THR A 25 -1.13 -20.82 5.17
CA THR A 25 -1.44 -21.98 6.03
C THR A 25 -1.83 -21.53 7.44
N PRO A 26 -2.89 -22.10 8.05
CA PRO A 26 -3.32 -21.73 9.39
C PRO A 26 -2.47 -22.48 10.42
N GLU A 27 -1.40 -21.86 10.91
CA GLU A 27 -0.80 -22.30 12.16
C GLU A 27 -1.43 -21.48 13.31
N ASN A 28 -2.24 -22.18 14.12
CA ASN A 28 -2.84 -21.82 15.41
C ASN A 28 -3.92 -20.72 15.40
N VAL A 29 -5.17 -21.17 15.57
CA VAL A 29 -6.41 -20.36 15.53
C VAL A 29 -6.78 -19.77 16.90
N ASP A 30 -5.92 -19.87 17.91
CA ASP A 30 -6.26 -19.47 19.29
C ASP A 30 -5.52 -18.22 19.81
N ASP A 31 -4.67 -17.59 19.01
CA ASP A 31 -4.22 -16.23 19.33
C ASP A 31 -5.30 -15.24 18.88
N ALA A 32 -6.20 -14.96 19.81
CA ALA A 32 -7.12 -13.84 19.73
C ALA A 32 -6.33 -12.59 19.33
N MET A 33 -6.56 -12.12 18.11
CA MET A 33 -6.06 -10.85 17.59
C MET A 33 -6.61 -9.71 18.44
N ASP A 34 -5.93 -9.41 19.54
CA ASP A 34 -6.15 -8.26 20.42
C ASP A 34 -5.58 -6.95 19.82
N GLY A 35 -5.19 -6.98 18.55
CA GLY A 35 -4.58 -5.85 17.85
C GLY A 35 -3.15 -5.54 18.34
N SER A 36 -2.54 -6.40 19.15
CA SER A 36 -1.17 -6.24 19.64
C SER A 36 -0.14 -7.10 18.93
N GLY A 37 -0.54 -7.88 17.91
CA GLY A 37 0.35 -8.64 17.05
C GLY A 37 1.36 -7.69 16.39
N ALA A 38 2.50 -7.52 17.04
CA ALA A 38 3.65 -6.85 16.46
C ALA A 38 3.91 -7.56 15.14
N PRO A 39 3.90 -6.84 14.00
CA PRO A 39 4.26 -7.48 12.74
C PRO A 39 5.65 -8.04 12.96
N ASP A 40 5.86 -9.30 12.59
CA ASP A 40 7.20 -9.89 12.62
C ASP A 40 8.14 -8.87 11.96
N ASP A 41 9.17 -8.39 12.67
CA ASP A 41 10.00 -7.28 12.18
C ASP A 41 10.60 -7.59 10.80
N ALA A 42 10.79 -8.88 10.50
CA ALA A 42 11.22 -9.38 9.21
C ALA A 42 10.20 -9.10 8.07
N SER A 43 8.90 -9.10 8.35
CA SER A 43 7.84 -8.80 7.39
C SER A 43 7.76 -7.31 7.05
N LEU A 44 8.04 -6.43 8.03
CA LEU A 44 7.95 -4.97 7.87
C LEU A 44 8.99 -4.41 6.89
N TYR A 45 10.22 -4.95 6.94
CA TYR A 45 11.33 -4.47 6.13
C TYR A 45 11.57 -5.30 4.88
N HIS A 46 10.82 -6.39 4.66
CA HIS A 46 10.92 -7.17 3.44
C HIS A 46 10.76 -6.27 2.20
N PRO A 47 11.61 -6.39 1.16
CA PRO A 47 12.60 -7.45 0.90
C PRO A 47 14.01 -7.20 1.48
N PHE A 48 14.18 -6.19 2.33
CA PHE A 48 15.44 -5.96 3.03
C PHE A 48 15.61 -6.94 4.19
N ALA A 49 16.86 -7.28 4.49
CA ALA A 49 17.18 -8.27 5.53
C ALA A 49 16.96 -7.74 6.95
N SER A 50 16.96 -6.41 7.12
CA SER A 50 16.76 -5.77 8.42
C SER A 50 16.33 -4.31 8.26
N LYS A 51 15.93 -3.69 9.37
CA LYS A 51 15.70 -2.24 9.44
C LYS A 51 16.91 -1.44 8.98
N LEU A 52 18.11 -1.81 9.44
CA LEU A 52 19.33 -1.08 9.11
C LEU A 52 19.66 -1.19 7.61
N ASP A 53 19.45 -2.35 7.01
CA ASP A 53 19.58 -2.59 5.57
C ASP A 53 18.65 -1.69 4.75
N TRP A 54 17.39 -1.53 5.19
CA TRP A 54 16.42 -0.61 4.60
C TRP A 54 16.75 0.87 4.83
N GLU A 55 17.21 1.26 6.02
CA GLU A 55 17.54 2.65 6.35
C GLU A 55 18.72 3.17 5.50
N ILE A 56 19.73 2.34 5.27
CA ILE A 56 20.85 2.68 4.37
C ILE A 56 20.37 2.85 2.92
N ALA A 57 19.48 1.97 2.45
CA ALA A 57 18.90 2.09 1.11
C ALA A 57 18.03 3.35 0.97
N ARG A 58 17.21 3.64 1.98
CA ARG A 58 16.38 4.85 2.03
C ARG A 58 17.25 6.11 2.03
N TRP A 59 18.29 6.16 2.85
CA TRP A 59 19.21 7.29 2.92
C TRP A 59 19.87 7.56 1.56
N MET A 60 20.37 6.52 0.90
CA MET A 60 20.98 6.62 -0.43
C MET A 60 20.03 7.28 -1.44
N VAL A 61 18.76 6.85 -1.47
CA VAL A 61 17.74 7.38 -2.39
C VAL A 61 17.32 8.80 -2.02
N GLN A 62 17.13 9.10 -0.74
CA GLN A 62 16.69 10.42 -0.27
C GLN A 62 17.74 11.51 -0.52
N ASP A 63 19.01 11.19 -0.29
CA ASP A 63 20.11 12.14 -0.47
C ASP A 63 20.64 12.17 -1.92
N GLY A 64 20.08 11.34 -2.80
CA GLY A 64 20.44 11.32 -4.22
C GLY A 64 21.90 10.91 -4.46
N ILE A 65 22.42 9.97 -3.67
CA ILE A 65 23.82 9.54 -3.76
C ILE A 65 24.05 8.83 -5.10
N GLY A 66 25.02 9.32 -5.87
CA GLY A 66 25.38 8.69 -7.15
C GLY A 66 25.80 7.22 -6.97
N HIS A 67 25.37 6.35 -7.89
CA HIS A 67 25.62 4.90 -7.83
C HIS A 67 27.11 4.55 -7.68
N SER A 68 27.99 5.32 -8.33
CA SER A 68 29.44 5.11 -8.26
C SER A 68 30.00 5.38 -6.85
N SER A 69 29.55 6.46 -6.20
CA SER A 69 29.94 6.81 -4.84
C SER A 69 29.43 5.78 -3.82
N PHE A 70 28.17 5.34 -3.98
CA PHE A 70 27.60 4.30 -3.13
C PHE A 70 28.33 2.96 -3.30
N ASN A 71 28.65 2.55 -4.54
CA ASN A 71 29.42 1.34 -4.79
C ASN A 71 30.83 1.41 -4.19
N ARG A 72 31.48 2.59 -4.20
CA ARG A 72 32.78 2.76 -3.53
C ARG A 72 32.68 2.52 -2.02
N LEU A 73 31.62 3.01 -1.36
CA LEU A 73 31.36 2.75 0.05
C LEU A 73 31.14 1.26 0.31
N LEU A 74 30.33 0.59 -0.50
CA LEU A 74 30.02 -0.83 -0.36
C LEU A 74 31.20 -1.76 -0.64
N ASN A 75 32.19 -1.29 -1.41
CA ASN A 75 33.42 -2.03 -1.69
C ASN A 75 34.49 -1.91 -0.59
N ILE A 76 34.27 -1.06 0.43
CA ILE A 76 35.16 -1.02 1.59
C ILE A 76 35.00 -2.33 2.37
N GLU A 77 36.12 -3.03 2.58
CA GLU A 77 36.14 -4.32 3.25
C GLU A 77 35.48 -4.24 4.64
N GLY A 78 34.52 -5.14 4.89
CA GLY A 78 33.81 -5.24 6.17
C GLY A 78 32.61 -4.30 6.30
N VAL A 79 32.39 -3.33 5.40
CA VAL A 79 31.22 -2.43 5.50
C VAL A 79 29.92 -3.19 5.32
N ARG A 80 29.84 -4.05 4.30
CA ARG A 80 28.63 -4.82 4.00
C ARG A 80 28.31 -5.82 5.10
N GLU A 81 29.33 -6.52 5.60
CA GLU A 81 29.20 -7.55 6.62
C GLU A 81 28.82 -6.94 7.97
N ARG A 82 29.45 -5.82 8.37
CA ARG A 82 29.18 -5.16 9.65
C ARG A 82 27.81 -4.48 9.69
N LEU A 83 27.33 -3.98 8.54
CA LEU A 83 26.00 -3.39 8.41
C LEU A 83 24.93 -4.44 8.04
N GLY A 84 25.30 -5.69 7.76
CA GLY A 84 24.35 -6.74 7.38
C GLY A 84 23.54 -6.40 6.12
N LEU A 85 24.17 -5.75 5.14
CA LEU A 85 23.47 -5.29 3.93
C LEU A 85 23.14 -6.46 2.99
N SER A 86 21.91 -6.48 2.50
CA SER A 86 21.43 -7.57 1.63
C SER A 86 21.77 -7.40 0.15
N TYR A 87 22.44 -6.30 -0.22
CA TYR A 87 22.85 -5.97 -1.58
C TYR A 87 24.37 -5.73 -1.68
N ALA A 88 24.92 -5.99 -2.87
CA ALA A 88 26.34 -5.81 -3.16
C ALA A 88 26.70 -4.45 -3.75
N HIS A 89 25.74 -3.83 -4.43
CA HIS A 89 25.93 -2.59 -5.16
C HIS A 89 24.58 -1.88 -5.31
N ALA A 90 24.62 -0.61 -5.72
CA ALA A 90 23.43 0.22 -5.96
C ALA A 90 22.39 -0.51 -6.82
N ALA A 91 22.80 -1.17 -7.91
CA ALA A 91 21.83 -1.86 -8.78
C ALA A 91 21.10 -3.03 -8.08
N GLY A 92 21.74 -3.75 -7.17
CA GLY A 92 21.11 -4.85 -6.42
C GLY A 92 20.17 -4.32 -5.34
N MET A 93 20.49 -3.15 -4.77
CA MET A 93 19.59 -2.42 -3.89
C MET A 93 18.32 -1.98 -4.64
N HIS A 94 18.47 -1.44 -5.86
CA HIS A 94 17.32 -1.07 -6.71
C HIS A 94 16.50 -2.29 -7.13
N GLN A 95 17.14 -3.40 -7.48
CA GLN A 95 16.44 -4.64 -7.78
C GLN A 95 15.57 -5.13 -6.61
N LYS A 96 16.07 -5.01 -5.37
CA LYS A 96 15.27 -5.27 -4.18
C LYS A 96 14.10 -4.29 -4.03
N LEU A 97 14.28 -3.02 -4.34
CA LEU A 97 13.16 -2.07 -4.35
C LEU A 97 12.09 -2.47 -5.38
N ASP A 98 12.49 -3.00 -6.52
CA ASP A 98 11.56 -3.46 -7.57
C ASP A 98 10.79 -4.74 -7.18
N GLU A 99 11.29 -5.53 -6.22
CA GLU A 99 10.58 -6.68 -5.65
C GLU A 99 9.42 -6.27 -4.74
N ILE A 100 9.40 -5.01 -4.26
CA ILE A 100 8.29 -4.51 -3.44
C ILE A 100 7.04 -4.48 -4.30
N PRO A 101 5.98 -5.26 -3.96
CA PRO A 101 4.79 -5.31 -4.78
C PRO A 101 4.18 -3.91 -4.87
N LEU A 102 3.94 -3.46 -6.10
CA LEU A 102 3.19 -2.24 -6.35
C LEU A 102 1.81 -2.39 -5.72
N ARG A 103 1.53 -1.60 -4.68
CA ARG A 103 0.27 -1.72 -3.93
C ARG A 103 -0.96 -1.64 -4.85
N ALA A 104 -0.92 -0.81 -5.89
CA ALA A 104 -2.02 -0.57 -6.84
C ALA A 104 -1.85 -1.28 -8.19
N GLY A 105 -1.24 -2.47 -8.22
CA GLY A 105 -1.07 -3.26 -9.43
C GLY A 105 -0.12 -2.63 -10.45
N GLN A 106 -0.22 -3.07 -11.72
CA GLN A 106 0.66 -2.65 -12.80
C GLN A 106 0.17 -1.37 -13.49
N TRP A 107 1.13 -0.54 -13.93
CA TRP A 107 0.82 0.57 -14.84
C TRP A 107 0.66 0.04 -16.27
N HIS A 108 -0.40 0.48 -16.93
CA HIS A 108 -0.60 0.30 -18.35
C HIS A 108 -0.37 1.63 -19.08
N VAL A 109 0.28 1.55 -20.23
CA VAL A 109 0.52 2.70 -21.11
C VAL A 109 -0.15 2.43 -22.45
N ARG A 110 -0.94 3.38 -22.92
CA ARG A 110 -1.54 3.40 -24.25
C ARG A 110 -1.19 4.71 -24.93
N HIS A 111 -0.96 4.63 -26.24
CA HIS A 111 -0.72 5.80 -27.06
C HIS A 111 -1.94 5.98 -27.95
N LEU A 112 -2.58 7.15 -27.88
CA LEU A 112 -3.66 7.53 -28.76
C LEU A 112 -3.11 8.52 -29.78
N THR A 113 -3.33 8.23 -31.06
CA THR A 113 -3.07 9.17 -32.15
C THR A 113 -4.41 9.62 -32.71
N PHE A 114 -4.48 10.88 -33.12
CA PHE A 114 -5.67 11.42 -33.76
C PHE A 114 -5.35 11.71 -35.23
N PRO A 115 -6.31 11.56 -36.16
CA PRO A 115 -6.06 11.77 -37.59
C PRO A 115 -5.56 13.18 -37.94
N ASP A 116 -5.86 14.18 -37.11
CA ASP A 116 -5.40 15.56 -37.27
C ASP A 116 -3.99 15.81 -36.72
N ARG A 117 -3.42 14.87 -35.95
CA ARG A 117 -2.10 14.94 -35.30
C ARG A 117 -1.49 13.54 -35.15
N GLU A 118 -1.16 12.92 -36.27
CA GLU A 118 -0.60 11.57 -36.27
C GLU A 118 0.84 11.50 -35.71
N ASP A 119 1.55 12.62 -35.75
CA ASP A 119 2.93 12.80 -35.28
C ASP A 119 3.05 13.12 -33.78
N GLU A 120 1.93 13.38 -33.09
CA GLU A 120 1.89 13.69 -31.65
C GLU A 120 1.05 12.66 -30.87
N PRO A 121 1.60 11.48 -30.53
CA PRO A 121 0.87 10.49 -29.75
C PRO A 121 0.62 10.96 -28.31
N PHE A 122 -0.65 10.93 -27.90
CA PHE A 122 -1.06 11.18 -26.52
C PHE A 122 -0.84 9.93 -25.65
N THR A 123 -0.02 10.08 -24.61
CA THR A 123 0.28 8.97 -23.69
C THR A 123 -0.76 8.90 -22.57
N PHE A 124 -1.60 7.87 -22.59
CA PHE A 124 -2.52 7.50 -21.51
C PHE A 124 -1.88 6.48 -20.58
N ARG A 125 -1.80 6.81 -19.29
CA ARG A 125 -1.34 5.89 -18.24
C ARG A 125 -2.50 5.57 -17.30
N PHE A 126 -2.81 4.30 -17.12
CA PHE A 126 -3.89 3.85 -16.24
C PHE A 126 -3.51 2.57 -15.50
N ARG A 127 -4.32 2.18 -14.51
CA ARG A 127 -4.19 0.94 -13.74
C ARG A 127 -5.52 0.20 -13.74
N ASP A 128 -5.49 -1.08 -13.41
CA ASP A 128 -6.71 -1.81 -13.08
C ASP A 128 -7.40 -1.15 -11.87
N VAL A 129 -8.69 -0.85 -12.01
CA VAL A 129 -9.46 -0.14 -10.99
C VAL A 129 -9.63 -0.98 -9.73
N LEU A 130 -9.82 -2.30 -9.86
CA LEU A 130 -9.99 -3.19 -8.72
C LEU A 130 -8.68 -3.32 -7.94
N GLU A 131 -7.55 -3.44 -8.63
CA GLU A 131 -6.24 -3.48 -7.96
C GLU A 131 -5.92 -2.15 -7.27
N ALA A 132 -6.25 -1.02 -7.87
CA ALA A 132 -6.10 0.29 -7.23
C ALA A 132 -6.99 0.45 -5.99
N VAL A 133 -8.25 -0.02 -6.03
CA VAL A 133 -9.16 0.03 -4.88
C VAL A 133 -8.67 -0.88 -3.76
N LYS A 134 -8.25 -2.12 -4.07
CA LYS A 134 -7.66 -3.05 -3.08
C LYS A 134 -6.43 -2.43 -2.42
N ALA A 135 -5.57 -1.74 -3.18
CA ALA A 135 -4.42 -1.03 -2.66
C ALA A 135 -4.77 0.01 -1.62
N LEU A 136 -5.76 0.85 -1.95
CA LEU A 136 -6.21 1.94 -1.09
C LEU A 136 -6.80 1.39 0.20
N TRP A 137 -7.63 0.35 0.11
CA TRP A 137 -8.24 -0.30 1.27
C TRP A 137 -7.25 -1.12 2.10
N GLY A 138 -6.18 -1.63 1.47
CA GLY A 138 -5.12 -2.37 2.14
C GLY A 138 -4.08 -1.50 2.83
N ASP A 139 -4.12 -0.16 2.69
CA ASP A 139 -3.18 0.75 3.34
C ASP A 139 -3.72 1.27 4.68
N PRO A 140 -3.16 0.85 5.83
CA PRO A 140 -3.61 1.31 7.14
C PRO A 140 -3.51 2.83 7.32
N ASN A 141 -2.59 3.50 6.60
CA ASN A 141 -2.46 4.97 6.66
C ASN A 141 -3.64 5.72 6.04
N LEU A 142 -4.50 5.02 5.30
CA LEU A 142 -5.69 5.59 4.68
C LEU A 142 -6.97 5.16 5.39
N ALA A 143 -6.89 4.30 6.40
CA ALA A 143 -8.05 3.70 7.05
C ALA A 143 -9.02 4.74 7.65
N ASP A 144 -8.49 5.87 8.15
CA ASP A 144 -9.26 6.99 8.71
C ASP A 144 -9.88 7.90 7.64
N ARG A 145 -9.42 7.80 6.39
CA ARG A 145 -9.84 8.64 5.26
C ARG A 145 -10.85 7.96 4.34
N ILE A 146 -11.01 6.64 4.43
CA ILE A 146 -11.94 5.90 3.57
C ILE A 146 -13.35 6.03 4.15
N VAL A 147 -14.27 6.56 3.34
CA VAL A 147 -15.67 6.72 3.71
C VAL A 147 -16.52 5.65 3.06
N TYR A 148 -17.13 4.79 3.89
CA TYR A 148 -17.92 3.64 3.44
C TYR A 148 -19.43 3.90 3.36
N LYS A 149 -19.89 5.06 3.83
CA LYS A 149 -21.32 5.37 3.94
C LYS A 149 -21.60 6.84 3.66
N PRO A 150 -22.81 7.17 3.15
CA PRO A 150 -23.26 8.56 3.11
C PRO A 150 -23.13 9.20 4.46
N THR A 151 -22.55 10.40 4.49
CA THR A 151 -22.55 11.18 5.71
C THR A 151 -22.86 12.64 5.38
N ARG A 152 -23.89 13.15 6.03
CA ARG A 152 -24.28 14.55 5.91
C ARG A 152 -23.33 15.41 6.74
N MET A 153 -22.60 16.30 6.08
CA MET A 153 -21.72 17.27 6.72
C MET A 153 -22.42 18.62 6.84
N PHE A 154 -22.20 19.31 7.95
CA PHE A 154 -22.81 20.62 8.24
C PHE A 154 -21.74 21.58 8.75
N THR A 155 -21.92 22.88 8.52
CA THR A 155 -20.97 23.92 8.95
C THR A 155 -20.91 24.10 10.46
N ASP A 156 -21.97 23.73 11.17
CA ASP A 156 -22.11 23.92 12.61
C ASP A 156 -22.96 22.83 13.27
N LYS A 157 -22.99 22.82 14.61
CA LYS A 157 -23.84 21.92 15.40
C LYS A 157 -25.34 22.18 15.23
N ALA A 158 -25.73 23.37 14.76
CA ALA A 158 -27.12 23.73 14.49
C ALA A 158 -27.65 23.08 13.20
N LYS A 159 -26.76 22.50 12.37
CA LYS A 159 -27.08 21.76 11.14
C LYS A 159 -27.94 22.57 10.15
N LYS A 160 -27.77 23.89 10.14
CA LYS A 160 -28.56 24.79 9.28
C LYS A 160 -28.05 24.82 7.83
N ASN A 161 -26.73 24.78 7.66
CA ASN A 161 -26.12 24.80 6.33
C ASN A 161 -25.40 23.48 6.08
N ARG A 162 -25.85 22.76 5.05
CA ARG A 162 -25.25 21.50 4.61
C ARG A 162 -24.05 21.77 3.70
N ILE A 163 -23.01 20.98 3.85
CA ILE A 163 -21.85 20.97 2.95
C ILE A 163 -21.98 19.77 2.02
N VAL A 164 -21.91 20.02 0.71
CA VAL A 164 -21.85 18.99 -0.34
C VAL A 164 -20.58 19.28 -1.15
N ASN A 165 -19.51 18.53 -0.93
CA ASN A 165 -18.27 18.67 -1.71
C ASN A 165 -17.89 17.38 -2.44
N GLU A 166 -18.19 16.23 -1.85
CA GLU A 166 -17.91 14.92 -2.41
C GLU A 166 -19.21 14.18 -2.73
N MET A 167 -19.14 13.22 -3.66
CA MET A 167 -20.27 12.35 -3.99
C MET A 167 -20.89 11.71 -2.75
N TRP A 168 -20.07 11.35 -1.75
CA TRP A 168 -20.56 10.70 -0.53
C TRP A 168 -21.25 11.64 0.49
N THR A 169 -21.26 12.95 0.22
CA THR A 169 -21.89 13.97 1.06
C THR A 169 -23.24 14.47 0.50
N GLY A 170 -23.61 13.96 -0.69
CA GLY A 170 -24.85 14.27 -1.40
C GLY A 170 -26.08 13.52 -0.87
N GLU A 171 -27.20 13.71 -1.55
CA GLU A 171 -28.40 12.87 -1.38
C GLU A 171 -28.40 11.78 -2.44
N TRP A 172 -28.62 10.53 -2.00
CA TRP A 172 -28.81 9.38 -2.86
C TRP A 172 -29.86 8.44 -2.27
#